data_AF-A0A1G1C752-F1
#
_entry.id   AF-A0A1G1C752-F1
#
_cell.length_a   1.000
_cell.length_b   1.000
_cell.length_c   1.000
_cell.angle_alpha   90.00
_cell.angle_beta   90.00
_cell.angle_gamma   90.00
#
_symmetry.space_group_name_H-M   'P 1'
#
loop_
_entity.id
_entity.type
_entity.pdbx_description
1 polymer ?
#
loop_
_entity_poly.entity_id
_entity_poly.type
_entity_poly.pdbx_seq_one_letter_code
_entity_poly.pdbx_strand_id
1 'polypeptide(L)'
;MKFIYESGLEKPLIMAPFNPAGFQMSPSQKECEWALKRFPAKVIAMSVLAAGYSNPEKAASYIHSLPAIRSVIFGSSNPQHIEKNIATFRKIFR
;
A
#
# COMPACT_ATOMS: atom_id res chain seq x y z
N MET A 1 6.15 -12.29 1.70
CA MET A 1 4.88 -13.05 1.86
C MET A 1 5.04 -14.56 1.78
N LYS A 2 6.01 -15.10 1.01
CA LYS A 2 6.28 -16.55 0.93
C LYS A 2 6.34 -17.25 2.29
N PHE A 3 7.18 -16.78 3.21
CA PHE A 3 7.30 -17.34 4.55
C PHE A 3 5.96 -17.44 5.30
N ILE A 4 5.12 -16.40 5.21
CA ILE A 4 3.81 -16.35 5.88
C ILE A 4 2.86 -17.40 5.29
N TYR A 5 2.93 -17.62 3.98
CA TYR A 5 2.15 -18.66 3.32
C TYR A 5 2.64 -20.06 3.73
N GLU A 6 3.96 -20.26 3.77
CA GLU A 6 4.58 -21.53 4.19
C GLU A 6 4.33 -21.86 5.67
N SER A 7 4.05 -20.86 6.52
CA SER A 7 3.68 -21.08 7.92
C SER A 7 2.23 -21.55 8.12
N GLY A 8 1.47 -21.79 7.04
CA GLY A 8 0.08 -22.26 7.10
C GLY A 8 -0.96 -21.18 7.37
N LEU A 9 -0.61 -19.88 7.30
CA LEU A 9 -1.57 -18.79 7.44
C LEU A 9 -2.30 -18.57 6.10
N GLU A 10 -3.56 -18.96 6.02
CA GLU A 10 -4.30 -19.00 4.75
C GLU A 10 -4.61 -17.63 4.13
N LYS A 11 -4.99 -16.64 4.95
CA LYS A 11 -5.35 -15.29 4.48
C LYS A 11 -5.07 -14.21 5.53
N PRO A 12 -3.81 -14.00 5.90
CA PRO A 12 -3.42 -13.06 6.94
C PRO A 12 -3.77 -11.61 6.59
N LEU A 13 -3.96 -10.78 7.61
CA LEU A 13 -3.95 -9.33 7.49
C LEU A 13 -2.52 -8.82 7.63
N ILE A 14 -1.99 -8.18 6.61
CA ILE A 14 -0.60 -7.71 6.57
C ILE A 14 -0.60 -6.20 6.35
N MET A 15 0.17 -5.47 7.16
CA MET A 15 0.52 -4.08 6.87
C MET A 15 1.93 -4.04 6.30
N ALA A 16 2.09 -3.46 5.11
CA ALA A 16 3.37 -3.44 4.40
C ALA A 16 3.51 -2.19 3.53
N PRO A 17 4.75 -1.73 3.27
CA PRO A 17 4.97 -0.55 2.45
C PRO A 17 4.63 -0.87 1.00
N PHE A 18 3.82 -0.02 0.39
CA PHE A 18 3.56 -0.01 -1.06
C PHE A 18 3.49 1.44 -1.49
N ASN A 19 4.28 1.83 -2.48
CA ASN A 19 4.27 3.17 -3.06
C ASN A 19 4.96 3.15 -4.43
N PRO A 20 4.66 4.12 -5.31
CA PRO A 20 5.22 4.14 -6.66
C PRO A 20 6.73 4.37 -6.74
N ALA A 21 7.39 4.69 -5.62
CA ALA A 21 8.82 4.95 -5.55
C ALA A 21 9.63 3.73 -5.05
N GLY A 22 8.98 2.61 -4.69
CA GLY A 22 9.66 1.46 -4.09
C GLY A 22 10.21 1.72 -2.67
N PHE A 23 9.84 2.84 -2.04
CA PHE A 23 10.37 3.24 -0.74
C PHE A 23 9.99 2.23 0.33
N GLN A 24 10.99 1.71 1.06
CA GLN A 24 10.86 0.66 2.08
C GLN A 24 10.30 -0.69 1.57
N MET A 25 10.18 -0.89 0.25
CA MET A 25 9.72 -2.15 -0.33
C MET A 25 10.91 -3.11 -0.49
N SER A 26 10.83 -4.27 0.16
CA SER A 26 11.93 -5.25 0.21
C SER A 26 11.49 -6.62 -0.31
N PRO A 27 12.29 -7.30 -1.15
CA PRO A 27 13.64 -6.92 -1.60
C PRO A 27 13.65 -5.82 -2.69
N SER A 28 12.55 -5.66 -3.42
CA SER A 28 12.32 -4.52 -4.31
C SER A 28 10.82 -4.31 -4.54
N GLN A 29 10.46 -3.21 -5.20
CA GLN A 29 9.09 -2.93 -5.59
C GLN A 29 8.46 -4.09 -6.39
N LYS A 30 9.19 -4.60 -7.41
CA LYS A 30 8.67 -5.65 -8.31
C LYS A 30 8.38 -6.95 -7.58
N GLU A 31 9.25 -7.37 -6.67
CA GLU A 31 9.10 -8.60 -5.90
C GLU A 31 7.95 -8.48 -4.89
N CYS A 32 7.75 -7.29 -4.29
CA CYS A 32 6.60 -7.05 -3.43
C CYS A 32 5.28 -7.13 -4.20
N GLU A 33 5.20 -6.51 -5.38
CA GLU A 33 4.02 -6.57 -6.25
C GLU A 33 3.76 -8.00 -6.76
N TRP A 34 4.82 -8.74 -7.10
CA TRP A 34 4.73 -10.14 -7.47
C TRP A 34 4.20 -11.00 -6.31
N ALA A 35 4.72 -10.79 -5.10
CA ALA A 35 4.29 -11.49 -3.91
C ALA A 35 2.81 -11.22 -3.59
N LEU A 36 2.37 -9.98 -3.74
CA LEU A 36 0.98 -9.55 -3.54
C LEU A 36 0.01 -10.25 -4.51
N LYS A 37 0.45 -10.51 -5.75
CA LYS A 37 -0.31 -11.28 -6.75
C LYS A 37 -0.33 -12.78 -6.47
N ARG A 38 0.77 -13.32 -5.93
CA ARG A 38 0.98 -14.77 -5.79
C ARG A 38 0.40 -15.35 -4.50
N PHE A 39 0.46 -14.62 -3.39
CA PHE A 39 0.11 -15.12 -2.07
C PHE A 39 -1.18 -14.47 -1.55
N PRO A 40 -2.24 -15.24 -1.25
CA PRO A 40 -3.47 -14.69 -0.71
C PRO A 40 -3.24 -13.95 0.62
N ALA A 41 -3.61 -12.68 0.68
CA ALA A 41 -3.58 -11.87 1.89
C ALA A 41 -4.63 -10.75 1.83
N LYS A 42 -4.94 -10.16 2.98
CA LYS A 42 -5.57 -8.83 3.05
C LYS A 42 -4.46 -7.84 3.38
N VAL A 43 -4.27 -6.81 2.56
CA VAL A 43 -3.15 -5.88 2.74
C VAL A 43 -3.62 -4.47 3.07
N ILE A 44 -3.01 -3.90 4.10
CA ILE A 44 -3.06 -2.47 4.42
C ILE A 44 -1.76 -1.84 3.92
N ALA A 45 -1.85 -0.96 2.93
CA ALA A 45 -0.67 -0.27 2.42
C ALA A 45 -0.27 0.86 3.37
N MET A 46 1.01 0.85 3.78
CA MET A 46 1.63 1.95 4.53
C MET A 46 2.70 2.63 3.67
N SER A 47 3.25 3.74 4.17
CA SER A 47 4.27 4.54 3.45
C SER A 47 3.84 4.93 2.04
N VAL A 48 2.53 5.08 1.79
CA VAL A 48 1.94 5.26 0.46
C VAL A 48 2.42 6.51 -0.26
N LEU A 49 2.81 7.55 0.51
CA LEU A 49 3.38 8.80 -0.02
C LEU A 49 4.91 8.80 -0.06
N ALA A 50 5.59 7.69 0.22
CA ALA A 50 7.05 7.59 0.27
C ALA A 50 7.72 8.72 1.07
N ALA A 51 7.31 8.89 2.33
CA ALA A 51 7.75 9.99 3.21
C ALA A 51 7.51 11.42 2.62
N GLY A 52 6.48 11.58 1.79
CA GLY A 52 6.12 12.85 1.15
C GLY A 52 6.72 13.05 -0.23
N TYR A 53 7.56 12.13 -0.71
CA TYR A 53 8.15 12.18 -2.05
C TYR A 53 7.13 11.95 -3.17
N SER A 54 6.12 11.10 -2.92
CA SER A 54 5.12 10.76 -3.93
C SER A 54 3.92 11.72 -3.89
N ASN A 55 3.54 12.22 -5.06
CA ASN A 55 2.28 12.94 -5.22
C ASN A 55 1.07 12.05 -4.81
N PRO A 56 0.08 12.57 -4.04
CA PRO A 56 -1.05 11.79 -3.55
C PRO A 56 -1.90 11.12 -4.63
N GLU A 57 -2.18 11.78 -5.75
CA GLU A 57 -2.97 11.23 -6.85
C GLU A 57 -2.22 10.06 -7.52
N LYS A 58 -0.91 10.21 -7.73
CA LYS A 58 -0.05 9.15 -8.26
C LYS A 58 0.03 7.96 -7.30
N ALA A 59 0.18 8.22 -6.00
CA ALA A 59 0.20 7.19 -4.97
C ALA A 59 -1.13 6.43 -4.92
N ALA A 60 -2.25 7.14 -4.88
CA ALA A 60 -3.58 6.53 -4.87
C ALA A 60 -3.84 5.67 -6.12
N SER A 61 -3.51 6.18 -7.30
CA SER A 61 -3.64 5.43 -8.57
C SER A 61 -2.78 4.17 -8.58
N TYR A 62 -1.54 4.28 -8.11
CA TYR A 62 -0.63 3.14 -7.98
C TYR A 62 -1.22 2.07 -7.04
N ILE A 63 -1.66 2.45 -5.85
CA ILE A 63 -2.23 1.48 -4.90
C ILE A 63 -3.51 0.85 -5.44
N HIS A 64 -4.39 1.64 -6.07
CA HIS A 64 -5.62 1.12 -6.67
C HIS A 64 -5.36 0.08 -7.77
N SER A 65 -4.23 0.18 -8.47
CA SER A 65 -3.82 -0.80 -9.49
C SER A 65 -3.36 -2.15 -8.91
N LEU A 66 -3.04 -2.20 -7.61
CA LEU A 66 -2.51 -3.39 -6.97
C LEU A 66 -3.63 -4.28 -6.42
N PRO A 67 -3.57 -5.61 -6.62
CA PRO A 67 -4.57 -6.51 -6.07
C PRO A 67 -4.45 -6.62 -4.55
N ALA A 68 -5.51 -7.08 -3.88
CA ALA A 68 -5.54 -7.42 -2.46
C ALA A 68 -5.31 -6.25 -1.45
N ILE A 69 -4.98 -5.05 -1.91
CA ILE A 69 -4.94 -3.84 -1.07
C ILE A 69 -6.32 -3.19 -1.06
N ARG A 70 -6.94 -3.12 0.12
CA ARG A 70 -8.28 -2.50 0.30
C ARG A 70 -8.31 -1.34 1.26
N SER A 71 -7.18 -1.05 1.88
CA SER A 71 -7.04 -0.01 2.88
C SER A 71 -5.64 0.58 2.81
N VAL A 72 -5.55 1.88 3.06
CA VAL A 72 -4.30 2.62 3.11
C VAL A 72 -4.19 3.33 4.45
N ILE A 73 -2.98 3.48 4.94
CA ILE A 73 -2.66 4.31 6.10
C ILE A 73 -1.66 5.37 5.65
N PHE A 74 -1.96 6.63 5.94
CA PHE A 74 -1.06 7.75 5.81
C PHE A 74 -1.06 8.56 7.10
N GLY A 75 0.14 8.97 7.54
CA GLY A 75 0.31 9.86 8.69
C GLY A 75 0.38 11.32 8.23
N SER A 76 -0.13 12.22 9.05
CA SER A 76 0.04 13.67 8.88
C SER A 76 -0.06 14.35 10.24
N SER A 77 0.80 15.33 10.50
CA SER A 77 0.71 16.22 11.66
C SER A 77 -0.19 17.44 11.41
N ASN A 78 -0.70 17.59 10.19
CA ASN A 78 -1.55 18.71 9.77
C ASN A 78 -2.96 18.19 9.39
N PRO A 79 -4.04 18.69 10.02
CA PRO A 79 -5.41 18.27 9.74
C PRO A 79 -5.87 18.53 8.29
N GLN A 80 -5.49 19.66 7.69
CA GLN A 80 -5.84 19.98 6.30
C GLN A 80 -5.21 18.99 5.31
N HIS A 81 -3.99 18.51 5.59
CA HIS A 81 -3.36 17.44 4.81
C HIS A 81 -4.10 16.10 4.95
N ILE A 82 -4.65 15.80 6.14
CA ILE A 82 -5.47 14.60 6.35
C ILE A 82 -6.71 14.65 5.45
N GLU A 83 -7.46 15.75 5.51
CA GLU A 83 -8.68 15.93 4.71
C GLU A 83 -8.40 15.84 3.21
N LYS A 84 -7.36 16.53 2.74
CA LYS A 84 -6.95 16.51 1.34
C LYS A 84 -6.59 15.08 0.88
N ASN A 85 -5.77 14.36 1.65
CA ASN A 85 -5.38 13.00 1.31
C ASN A 85 -6.59 12.06 1.32
N ILE A 86 -7.48 12.17 2.31
CA ILE A 86 -8.73 11.40 2.34
C ILE A 86 -9.56 11.66 1.07
N ALA A 87 -9.73 12.92 0.67
CA ALA A 87 -10.48 13.29 -0.52
C ALA A 87 -9.85 12.71 -1.80
N THR A 88 -8.52 12.81 -1.96
CA THR A 88 -7.79 12.27 -3.11
C THR A 88 -7.94 10.74 -3.20
N PHE A 89 -7.69 10.01 -2.10
CA PHE A 89 -7.77 8.54 -2.11
C PHE A 89 -9.20 8.05 -2.34
N ARG A 90 -10.22 8.68 -1.71
CA ARG A 90 -11.63 8.32 -1.93
C ARG A 90 -12.10 8.53 -3.36
N LYS A 91 -11.58 9.56 -4.05
CA LYS A 91 -11.92 9.80 -5.46
C LYS A 91 -11.51 8.63 -6.36
N ILE A 92 -10.43 7.93 -6.01
CA ILE A 92 -9.83 6.86 -6.81
C ILE A 92 -10.29 5.47 -6.35
N PHE A 93 -10.46 5.24 -5.04
CA PHE A 93 -10.79 3.93 -4.44
C PHE A 93 -12.29 3.56 -4.53
N ARG A 94 -13.00 4.03 -5.55
CA ARG A 94 -14.45 3.78 -5.71
C ARG A 94 -14.80 2.30 -5.72
#